data_AF-A4IID5-F1
#
_entry.id   AF-A4IID5-F1
#
_cell.length_a   1.000
_cell.length_b   1.000
_cell.length_c   1.000
_cell.angle_alpha   90.00
_cell.angle_beta   90.00
_cell.angle_gamma   90.00
#
_symmetry.space_group_name_H-M   'P 1'
#
loop_
_entity.id
_entity.type
_entity.pdbx_description
1 polymer ?
#
loop_
_entity_poly.entity_id
_entity_poly.type
_entity_poly.pdbx_seq_one_letter_code
_entity_poly.pdbx_strand_id
1 'polypeptide(L)'
;MPELGSVRLRDSSSVLPGGFWAAVAVWLEKPQVLNKRLCGSTVGKQWDLGEESGPEGMDVNPILAVLGGMSGPVGEGCDEEMLKLLSGYGNRRGGSGTVTLRTLIPKANPHYPSCRPRTDMVIRDLANSIVTFLPLDEANQAKKNNIYQIRLKRVQDDEWSISLFTLCSEGWECDGVVYPKITWMKNELLSKLAKWSTEDKKSEFKSTLSLIAVDKYSQLYQCLKEKYRDMVKVWPEVTDPEKFVYEDVAIATYLLILWEEERSQKQLREKQSFVDLGCGNGLLVHILSNEGHPGRGIDVRRRKIWDMYGPQTILEESAILPNDDYLFPDTDWIIGNHSDELTPWLPVIASR
;
A
#
# COMPACT_ATOMS: atom_id res chain seq x y z
N MET A 1 15.31 11.21 23.85
CA MET A 1 14.60 11.57 22.59
C MET A 1 14.09 13.00 22.68
N PRO A 2 14.70 13.97 21.98
CA PRO A 2 14.18 15.35 21.88
C PRO A 2 12.82 15.42 21.18
N GLU A 3 11.98 16.36 21.62
CA GLU A 3 10.72 16.70 20.94
C GLU A 3 11.02 17.50 19.68
N LEU A 4 10.51 17.03 18.54
CA LEU A 4 10.61 17.71 17.26
C LEU A 4 9.51 18.75 17.10
N GLY A 5 8.29 18.46 17.56
CA GLY A 5 7.19 19.40 17.55
C GLY A 5 5.91 18.77 18.10
N SER A 6 4.93 19.61 18.41
CA SER A 6 3.65 19.20 18.96
C SER A 6 2.51 20.02 18.40
N VAL A 7 1.33 19.40 18.33
CA VAL A 7 0.08 20.03 17.92
C VAL A 7 -0.95 19.75 18.99
N ARG A 8 -1.64 20.81 19.43
CA ARG A 8 -2.77 20.70 20.36
C ARG A 8 -4.07 20.51 19.59
N LEU A 9 -4.96 19.70 20.15
CA LEU A 9 -6.28 19.41 19.61
C LEU A 9 -7.30 19.35 20.74
N ARG A 10 -8.55 19.68 20.43
CA ARG A 10 -9.68 19.54 21.35
C ARG A 10 -10.53 18.35 20.92
N ASP A 11 -10.85 17.49 21.88
CA ASP A 11 -11.65 16.29 21.67
C ASP A 11 -13.09 16.51 22.16
N SER A 12 -13.85 17.32 21.42
CA SER A 12 -15.24 17.62 21.75
C SER A 12 -16.17 16.41 21.68
N SER A 13 -15.76 15.34 20.99
CA SER A 13 -16.56 14.15 20.73
C SER A 13 -16.11 12.93 21.54
N SER A 14 -15.15 13.11 22.45
CA SER A 14 -14.58 12.05 23.29
C SER A 14 -14.12 10.82 22.50
N VAL A 15 -13.52 11.02 21.31
CA VAL A 15 -13.06 9.95 20.43
C VAL A 15 -11.63 9.48 20.74
N LEU A 16 -10.88 10.22 21.57
CA LEU A 16 -9.52 9.86 21.95
C LEU A 16 -9.50 8.93 23.18
N PRO A 17 -8.54 7.98 23.24
CA PRO A 17 -7.40 7.78 22.33
C PRO A 17 -7.71 6.97 21.05
N GLY A 18 -8.95 6.51 20.86
CA GLY A 18 -9.32 5.67 19.71
C GLY A 18 -9.03 6.32 18.36
N GLY A 19 -9.43 7.59 18.19
CA GLY A 19 -9.15 8.36 16.98
C GLY A 19 -7.66 8.54 16.68
N PHE A 20 -6.82 8.67 17.72
CA PHE A 20 -5.36 8.71 17.54
C PHE A 20 -4.84 7.41 16.94
N TRP A 21 -5.30 6.25 17.44
CA TRP A 21 -4.89 4.96 16.89
C TRP A 21 -5.40 4.74 15.47
N ALA A 22 -6.61 5.23 15.15
CA ALA A 22 -7.12 5.23 13.77
C ALA A 22 -6.25 6.10 12.84
N ALA A 23 -5.83 7.29 13.29
CA ALA A 23 -4.93 8.16 12.53
C ALA A 23 -3.54 7.53 12.33
N VAL A 24 -2.99 6.89 13.36
CA VAL A 24 -1.73 6.13 13.29
C VAL A 24 -1.87 4.95 12.31
N ALA A 25 -2.99 4.24 12.30
CA ALA A 25 -3.25 3.16 11.37
C ALA A 25 -3.22 3.64 9.91
N VAL A 26 -3.78 4.81 9.60
CA VAL A 26 -3.65 5.41 8.25
C VAL A 26 -2.19 5.65 7.88
N TRP A 27 -1.38 6.16 8.80
CA TRP A 27 0.06 6.35 8.56
C TRP A 27 0.84 5.02 8.44
N LEU A 28 0.40 3.98 9.16
CA LEU A 28 1.01 2.67 9.14
C LEU A 28 0.71 1.91 7.83
N GLU A 29 -0.58 1.83 7.48
CA GLU A 29 -1.12 0.95 6.43
C GLU A 29 -1.28 1.67 5.08
N LYS A 30 -1.53 2.99 5.12
CA LYS A 30 -1.82 3.79 3.92
C LYS A 30 -0.97 5.07 3.86
N PRO A 31 0.36 5.00 4.06
CA PRO A 31 1.21 6.18 4.12
C PRO A 31 1.19 7.01 2.82
N GLN A 32 0.87 6.41 1.67
CA GLN A 32 0.68 7.07 0.37
C GLN A 32 -0.50 8.04 0.32
N VAL A 33 -1.44 7.96 1.28
CA VAL A 33 -2.51 8.95 1.43
C VAL A 33 -1.90 10.32 1.75
N LEU A 34 -0.84 10.33 2.56
CA LEU A 34 -0.11 11.54 2.95
C LEU A 34 1.14 11.78 2.11
N ASN A 35 2.01 10.78 1.98
CA ASN A 35 3.26 10.87 1.23
C ASN A 35 3.09 10.27 -0.17
N LYS A 36 2.71 11.10 -1.14
CA LYS A 36 2.41 10.69 -2.54
C LYS A 36 3.59 10.10 -3.30
N ARG A 37 4.80 10.12 -2.72
CA ARG A 37 6.01 9.50 -3.26
C ARG A 37 6.12 8.00 -2.92
N LEU A 38 5.24 7.48 -2.07
CA LEU A 38 5.09 6.05 -1.81
C LEU A 38 3.99 5.45 -2.70
N CYS A 39 4.18 4.20 -3.11
CA CYS A 39 3.11 3.36 -3.66
C CYS A 39 2.17 2.89 -2.54
N GLY A 40 2.76 2.55 -1.39
CA GLY A 40 2.04 2.17 -0.18
C GLY A 40 2.95 1.51 0.84
N SER A 41 2.35 0.70 1.70
CA SER A 41 3.07 -0.18 2.63
C SER A 41 2.45 -1.56 2.67
N THR A 42 3.24 -2.53 3.08
CA THR A 42 2.76 -3.83 3.55
C THR A 42 2.96 -3.90 5.06
N VAL A 43 1.98 -4.49 5.75
CA VAL A 43 2.01 -4.68 7.20
C VAL A 43 2.01 -6.18 7.43
N GLY A 44 3.09 -6.67 8.03
CA GLY A 44 3.29 -8.09 8.32
C GLY A 44 2.49 -8.55 9.54
N LYS A 45 2.84 -9.74 10.05
CA LYS A 45 2.23 -10.30 11.27
C LYS A 45 2.40 -9.33 12.44
N GLN A 46 1.38 -9.28 13.29
CA GLN A 46 1.39 -8.54 14.55
C GLN A 46 1.66 -9.51 15.71
N TRP A 47 2.45 -9.07 16.68
CA TRP A 47 2.75 -9.80 17.90
C TRP A 47 2.36 -8.96 19.11
N ASP A 48 1.80 -9.59 20.15
CA ASP A 48 1.44 -8.89 21.38
C ASP A 48 2.62 -8.86 22.36
N LEU A 49 2.75 -7.75 23.08
CA LEU A 49 3.81 -7.54 24.07
C LEU A 49 3.36 -8.14 25.42
N GLY A 50 3.99 -9.24 25.84
CA GLY A 50 3.88 -9.75 27.22
C GLY A 50 2.97 -10.95 27.46
N GLU A 51 2.58 -11.73 26.44
CA GLU A 51 2.01 -13.07 26.66
C GLU A 51 3.14 -14.09 26.92
N GLU A 52 3.17 -14.66 28.12
CA GLU A 52 3.96 -15.85 28.43
C GLU A 52 3.24 -17.08 27.83
N SER A 53 3.83 -17.67 26.78
CA SER A 53 3.63 -19.06 26.36
C SER A 53 2.17 -19.59 26.26
N GLY A 54 1.60 -19.57 25.06
CA GLY A 54 0.59 -20.53 24.61
C GLY A 54 1.23 -21.70 23.85
N PRO A 55 0.66 -22.92 23.83
CA PRO A 55 1.36 -24.17 23.47
C PRO A 55 1.70 -24.36 21.98
N GLU A 56 1.60 -23.33 21.16
CA GLU A 56 2.06 -23.34 19.77
C GLU A 56 2.81 -22.03 19.44
N GLY A 57 3.96 -21.88 20.09
CA GLY A 57 5.19 -21.32 19.52
C GLY A 57 5.12 -20.02 18.72
N MET A 58 5.36 -18.89 19.39
CA MET A 58 6.49 -18.02 19.00
C MET A 58 6.96 -17.20 20.20
N ASP A 59 8.19 -17.49 20.61
CA ASP A 59 8.95 -16.71 21.58
C ASP A 59 9.13 -15.27 21.07
N VAL A 60 9.13 -14.24 21.94
CA VAL A 60 9.48 -12.85 21.60
C VAL A 60 11.00 -12.62 21.65
N ASN A 61 11.75 -13.59 22.17
CA ASN A 61 13.22 -13.62 22.10
C ASN A 61 13.80 -13.50 20.69
N PRO A 62 13.20 -13.95 19.57
CA PRO A 62 13.69 -13.72 18.21
C PRO A 62 13.56 -12.26 17.78
N ILE A 63 12.55 -11.51 18.24
CA ILE A 63 12.45 -10.05 17.98
C ILE A 63 13.49 -9.32 18.83
N LEU A 64 13.69 -9.77 20.07
CA LEU A 64 14.81 -9.36 20.92
C LEU A 64 16.19 -9.85 20.39
N ALA A 65 16.24 -10.90 19.57
CA ALA A 65 17.44 -11.42 18.91
C ALA A 65 17.64 -10.84 17.50
N VAL A 66 16.62 -10.24 16.89
CA VAL A 66 16.79 -9.29 15.76
C VAL A 66 17.34 -7.97 16.31
N LEU A 67 16.88 -7.55 17.49
CA LEU A 67 17.55 -6.55 18.32
C LEU A 67 18.91 -7.04 18.88
N GLY A 68 19.13 -8.35 18.84
CA GLY A 68 20.23 -9.09 19.47
C GLY A 68 20.99 -9.99 18.51
N GLY A 69 21.20 -9.56 17.25
CA GLY A 69 22.28 -10.03 16.37
C GLY A 69 23.66 -9.63 16.90
N MET A 70 23.77 -9.61 18.22
CA MET A 70 24.89 -9.36 19.11
C MET A 70 25.22 -10.66 19.86
N SER A 71 25.00 -11.84 19.26
CA SER A 71 25.51 -13.12 19.77
C SER A 71 26.95 -13.37 19.31
N GLY A 72 27.80 -12.36 19.42
CA GLY A 72 29.23 -12.51 19.64
C GLY A 72 29.51 -12.27 21.13
N PRO A 73 30.68 -12.66 21.67
CA PRO A 73 31.02 -12.38 23.06
C PRO A 73 30.82 -10.90 23.33
N VAL A 74 30.20 -10.56 24.47
CA VAL A 74 29.80 -9.19 24.89
C VAL A 74 30.89 -8.19 24.53
N GLY A 75 30.74 -7.59 23.35
CA GLY A 75 31.51 -6.45 22.89
C GLY A 75 30.79 -5.21 23.36
N GLU A 76 31.54 -4.29 23.94
CA GLU A 76 31.10 -2.94 24.29
C GLU A 76 30.22 -2.34 23.17
N GLY A 77 28.95 -2.04 23.43
CA GLY A 77 28.12 -1.34 22.44
C GLY A 77 26.63 -1.67 22.35
N CYS A 78 26.02 -2.36 23.31
CA CYS A 78 24.56 -2.30 23.42
C CYS A 78 24.20 -0.93 24.01
N ASP A 79 23.86 0.04 23.15
CA ASP A 79 23.59 1.42 23.55
C ASP A 79 22.55 1.47 24.67
N GLU A 80 22.96 2.00 25.82
CA GLU A 80 22.14 2.18 27.01
C GLU A 80 20.83 2.93 26.70
N GLU A 81 20.82 3.82 25.71
CA GLU A 81 19.63 4.54 25.24
C GLU A 81 18.60 3.64 24.54
N MET A 82 19.06 2.69 23.72
CA MET A 82 18.17 1.74 23.04
C MET A 82 17.58 0.76 24.06
N LEU A 83 18.38 0.32 25.03
CA LEU A 83 17.92 -0.48 26.17
C LEU A 83 16.95 0.30 27.06
N LYS A 84 17.16 1.61 27.30
CA LYS A 84 16.20 2.47 28.01
C LYS A 84 14.89 2.63 27.25
N LEU A 85 14.96 2.81 25.92
CA LEU A 85 13.80 2.91 25.06
C LEU A 85 12.98 1.61 25.09
N LEU A 86 13.65 0.46 25.04
CA LEU A 86 13.01 -0.86 25.01
C LEU A 86 12.57 -1.38 26.39
N SER A 87 13.35 -1.13 27.45
CA SER A 87 13.00 -1.49 28.83
C SER A 87 11.78 -0.74 29.34
N GLY A 88 11.50 0.46 28.81
CA GLY A 88 10.25 1.18 29.03
C GLY A 88 9.00 0.37 28.62
N TYR A 89 9.14 -0.50 27.61
CA TYR A 89 8.06 -1.38 27.11
C TYR A 89 7.99 -2.72 27.85
N GLY A 90 9.13 -3.32 28.23
CA GLY A 90 9.19 -4.69 28.78
C GLY A 90 8.91 -4.85 30.28
N ASN A 91 8.96 -3.79 31.08
CA ASN A 91 8.93 -3.91 32.55
C ASN A 91 7.53 -3.79 33.19
N ARG A 92 6.45 -4.04 32.43
CA ARG A 92 5.07 -3.72 32.87
C ARG A 92 4.16 -4.94 32.87
N ARG A 93 3.80 -5.40 34.07
CA ARG A 93 2.71 -6.38 34.28
C ARG A 93 1.40 -5.78 33.73
N GLY A 94 0.86 -6.39 32.67
CA GLY A 94 -0.44 -6.03 32.08
C GLY A 94 -0.43 -5.10 30.86
N GLY A 95 0.68 -4.97 30.13
CA GLY A 95 0.78 -4.06 28.98
C GLY A 95 0.11 -4.58 27.70
N SER A 96 -0.98 -3.95 27.25
CA SER A 96 -1.62 -4.18 25.95
C SER A 96 -0.82 -3.50 24.82
N GLY A 97 0.39 -3.98 24.51
CA GLY A 97 1.21 -3.43 23.43
C GLY A 97 1.33 -4.40 22.25
N THR A 98 1.72 -3.90 21.08
CA THR A 98 1.87 -4.75 19.89
C THR A 98 3.10 -4.36 19.08
N VAL A 99 3.78 -5.34 18.49
CA VAL A 99 4.88 -5.14 17.54
C VAL A 99 4.42 -5.59 16.16
N THR A 100 4.84 -4.88 15.12
CA THR A 100 4.52 -5.23 13.73
C THR A 100 5.66 -4.82 12.81
N LEU A 101 5.96 -5.62 11.79
CA LEU A 101 6.86 -5.21 10.72
C LEU A 101 6.08 -4.52 9.60
N ARG A 102 6.55 -3.36 9.16
CA ARG A 102 6.00 -2.64 8.01
C ARG A 102 7.06 -2.50 6.94
N THR A 103 6.75 -2.81 5.69
CA THR A 103 7.61 -2.43 4.56
C THR A 103 7.01 -1.26 3.80
N LEU A 104 7.75 -0.16 3.70
CA LEU A 104 7.41 1.02 2.89
C LEU A 104 7.87 0.80 1.45
N ILE A 105 6.98 1.05 0.48
CA ILE A 105 7.24 0.83 -0.95
C ILE A 105 7.29 2.19 -1.65
N PRO A 106 8.48 2.70 -2.01
CA PRO A 106 8.62 3.96 -2.74
C PRO A 106 8.18 3.83 -4.20
N LYS A 107 7.68 4.93 -4.78
CA LYS A 107 7.47 5.04 -6.22
C LYS A 107 8.81 5.15 -6.93
N ALA A 108 8.94 4.48 -8.07
CA ALA A 108 10.07 4.69 -8.96
C ALA A 108 10.13 6.17 -9.36
N ASN A 109 11.29 6.78 -9.20
CA ASN A 109 11.54 8.16 -9.60
C ASN A 109 12.97 8.30 -10.14
N PRO A 110 13.16 8.83 -11.35
CA PRO A 110 14.49 9.08 -11.93
C PRO A 110 15.39 9.96 -11.06
N HIS A 111 14.81 10.85 -10.25
CA HIS A 111 15.55 11.74 -9.34
C HIS A 111 15.95 11.05 -8.02
N TYR A 112 15.34 9.90 -7.70
CA TYR A 112 15.62 9.11 -6.49
C TYR A 112 15.78 7.62 -6.83
N PRO A 113 16.72 7.24 -7.72
CA PRO A 113 16.81 5.89 -8.28
C PRO A 113 17.22 4.82 -7.24
N SER A 114 17.73 5.24 -6.07
CA SER A 114 18.15 4.35 -4.98
C SER A 114 17.08 4.07 -3.93
N CYS A 115 15.89 4.67 -4.03
CA CYS A 115 14.79 4.41 -3.10
C CYS A 115 14.23 3.00 -3.33
N ARG A 116 14.69 2.05 -2.51
CA ARG A 116 14.20 0.66 -2.45
C ARG A 116 13.16 0.50 -1.35
N PRO A 117 12.35 -0.58 -1.39
CA PRO A 117 11.51 -0.93 -0.25
C PRO A 117 12.35 -1.04 1.04
N ARG A 118 11.80 -0.52 2.15
CA ARG A 118 12.48 -0.50 3.46
C ARG A 118 11.54 -0.99 4.54
N THR A 119 12.06 -1.78 5.46
CA THR A 119 11.28 -2.35 6.55
C THR A 119 11.52 -1.57 7.83
N ASP A 120 10.45 -1.23 8.53
CA ASP A 120 10.49 -0.68 9.88
C ASP A 120 9.80 -1.66 10.84
N MET A 121 10.34 -1.80 12.04
CA MET A 121 9.62 -2.35 13.16
C MET A 121 8.79 -1.25 13.83
N VAL A 122 7.50 -1.50 14.02
CA VAL A 122 6.57 -0.56 14.64
C VAL A 122 6.09 -1.13 15.97
N ILE A 123 6.33 -0.38 17.04
CA ILE A 123 5.92 -0.74 18.39
C ILE A 123 4.79 0.18 18.80
N ARG A 124 3.61 -0.38 19.09
CA ARG A 124 2.46 0.35 19.63
C ARG A 124 2.32 0.02 21.11
N ASP A 125 2.45 1.03 21.95
CA ASP A 125 2.19 0.97 23.38
C ASP A 125 0.83 1.64 23.64
N LEU A 126 -0.22 0.82 23.69
CA LEU A 126 -1.60 1.30 23.82
C LEU A 126 -1.83 1.96 25.18
N ALA A 127 -1.16 1.48 26.23
CA ALA A 127 -1.30 1.99 27.58
C ALA A 127 -0.80 3.44 27.72
N ASN A 128 0.28 3.79 27.05
CA ASN A 128 0.86 5.14 27.10
C ASN A 128 0.49 6.00 25.88
N SER A 129 -0.26 5.45 24.92
CA SER A 129 -0.56 6.11 23.65
C SER A 129 0.70 6.55 22.89
N ILE A 130 1.67 5.65 22.81
CA ILE A 130 2.97 5.87 22.13
C ILE A 130 3.11 4.88 20.98
N VAL A 131 3.47 5.38 19.80
CA VAL A 131 3.93 4.54 18.69
C VAL A 131 5.39 4.88 18.35
N THR A 132 6.22 3.85 18.23
CA THR A 132 7.63 3.96 17.82
C THR A 132 7.83 3.31 16.48
N PHE A 133 8.53 3.99 15.59
CA PHE A 133 8.97 3.47 14.31
C PHE A 133 10.48 3.30 14.36
N LEU A 134 10.95 2.07 14.15
CA LEU A 134 12.35 1.68 14.16
C LEU A 134 12.73 1.15 12.78
N PRO A 135 13.30 1.98 11.90
CA PRO A 135 13.74 1.53 10.59
C PRO A 135 14.84 0.48 10.71
N LEU A 136 14.80 -0.52 9.84
CA LEU A 136 15.76 -1.60 9.76
C LEU A 136 16.61 -1.47 8.49
N ASP A 137 17.90 -1.75 8.60
CA ASP A 137 18.78 -1.88 7.44
C ASP A 137 18.68 -3.28 6.79
N GLU A 138 19.51 -3.54 5.79
CA GLU A 138 19.51 -4.82 5.05
C GLU A 138 19.98 -6.00 5.90
N ALA A 139 20.70 -5.74 7.00
CA ALA A 139 21.11 -6.73 7.99
C ALA A 139 20.09 -6.87 9.13
N ASN A 140 18.91 -6.27 9.00
CA ASN A 140 17.86 -6.18 10.03
C ASN A 140 18.30 -5.47 11.32
N GLN A 141 19.31 -4.61 11.25
CA GLN A 141 19.75 -3.80 12.38
C GLN A 141 19.00 -2.47 12.41
N ALA A 142 18.70 -2.00 13.62
CA ALA A 142 17.96 -0.75 13.81
C ALA A 142 18.81 0.46 13.39
N LYS A 143 18.30 1.24 12.44
CA LYS A 143 18.89 2.50 12.01
C LYS A 143 18.57 3.62 13.01
N LYS A 144 19.40 3.70 14.06
CA LYS A 144 19.21 4.59 15.23
C LYS A 144 18.92 6.05 14.86
N ASN A 145 19.59 6.56 13.83
CA ASN A 145 19.46 7.92 13.33
C ASN A 145 18.04 8.28 12.83
N ASN A 146 17.23 7.29 12.45
CA ASN A 146 15.89 7.49 11.91
C ASN A 146 14.78 6.97 12.81
N ILE A 147 15.09 6.58 14.05
CA ILE A 147 14.07 6.16 15.02
C ILE A 147 13.26 7.38 15.47
N TYR A 148 11.93 7.28 15.33
CA TYR A 148 11.03 8.33 15.78
C TYR A 148 9.81 7.78 16.53
N GLN A 149 9.20 8.63 17.34
CA GLN A 149 8.02 8.33 18.12
C GLN A 149 6.95 9.38 17.91
N ILE A 150 5.70 8.93 17.91
CA ILE A 150 4.54 9.81 18.01
C ILE A 150 3.83 9.46 19.31
N ARG A 151 3.53 10.48 20.12
CA ARG A 151 2.93 10.32 21.44
C ARG A 151 1.68 11.17 21.54
N LEU A 152 0.61 10.61 22.07
CA LEU A 152 -0.58 11.33 22.48
C LEU A 152 -0.53 11.55 24.01
N LYS A 153 -0.80 12.77 24.45
CA LYS A 153 -0.89 13.10 25.87
C LYS A 153 -2.09 14.01 26.15
N ARG A 154 -2.84 13.71 27.20
CA ARG A 154 -3.88 14.62 27.71
C ARG A 154 -3.20 15.80 28.44
N VAL A 155 -3.57 17.03 28.07
CA VAL A 155 -3.03 18.25 28.68
C VAL A 155 -3.92 18.69 29.83
N GLN A 156 -5.18 19.02 29.54
CA GLN A 156 -6.18 19.44 30.51
C GLN A 156 -7.58 19.24 29.92
N ASP A 157 -8.55 18.76 30.72
CA ASP A 157 -9.95 18.56 30.28
C ASP A 157 -10.03 17.81 28.93
N ASP A 158 -10.61 18.42 27.91
CA ASP A 158 -10.72 17.86 26.55
C ASP A 158 -9.58 18.29 25.62
N GLU A 159 -8.55 18.96 26.14
CA GLU A 159 -7.34 19.34 25.40
C GLU A 159 -6.29 18.22 25.44
N TRP A 160 -5.87 17.81 24.25
CA TRP A 160 -4.85 16.80 24.02
C TRP A 160 -3.71 17.37 23.17
N SER A 161 -2.54 16.72 23.25
CA SER A 161 -1.37 17.05 22.45
C SER A 161 -0.86 15.79 21.73
N ILE A 162 -0.62 15.90 20.43
CA ILE A 162 0.14 14.91 19.66
C ILE A 162 1.52 15.49 19.40
N SER A 163 2.55 14.75 19.81
CA SER A 163 3.93 15.19 19.79
C SER A 163 4.82 14.20 19.04
N LEU A 164 5.74 14.70 18.22
CA LEU A 164 6.73 13.93 17.47
C LEU A 164 8.08 14.02 18.18
N PHE A 165 8.76 12.88 18.35
CA PHE A 165 10.09 12.77 18.93
C PHE A 165 11.00 12.00 17.98
N THR A 166 12.31 12.26 18.02
CA THR A 166 13.33 11.45 17.33
C THR A 166 14.41 11.02 18.34
N LEU A 167 15.14 9.95 18.06
CA LEU A 167 16.27 9.55 18.89
C LEU A 167 17.42 10.53 18.72
N CYS A 168 17.79 10.85 17.48
CA CYS A 168 18.83 11.81 17.14
C CYS A 168 18.33 12.75 16.03
N SER A 169 18.24 14.05 16.29
CA SER A 169 17.80 15.04 15.29
C SER A 169 18.93 15.50 14.37
N GLU A 170 20.16 15.56 14.89
CA GLU A 170 21.34 16.04 14.14
C GLU A 170 21.86 14.98 13.16
N GLY A 171 21.67 13.70 13.49
CA GLY A 171 22.07 12.57 12.64
C GLY A 171 20.99 12.07 11.67
N TRP A 172 19.84 12.75 11.56
CA TRP A 172 18.72 12.26 10.75
C TRP A 172 19.09 12.16 9.27
N GLU A 173 19.14 10.94 8.75
CA GLU A 173 19.34 10.71 7.33
C GLU A 173 18.02 10.92 6.57
N CYS A 174 18.07 11.68 5.48
CA CYS A 174 16.89 12.03 4.71
C CYS A 174 17.09 11.65 3.24
N ASP A 175 16.34 10.66 2.78
CA ASP A 175 16.16 10.41 1.34
C ASP A 175 14.96 11.17 0.76
N GLY A 176 14.18 11.81 1.63
CA GLY A 176 13.00 12.59 1.27
C GLY A 176 11.77 11.75 0.95
N VAL A 177 11.85 10.42 0.88
CA VAL A 177 10.75 9.52 0.53
C VAL A 177 10.40 8.59 1.69
N VAL A 178 11.27 7.63 2.00
CA VAL A 178 11.11 6.67 3.10
C VAL A 178 11.49 7.33 4.42
N TYR A 179 12.54 8.15 4.40
CA TYR A 179 12.96 9.03 5.50
C TYR A 179 12.65 10.47 5.11
N PRO A 180 11.44 10.98 5.45
CA PRO A 180 11.05 12.33 5.06
C PRO A 180 11.91 13.38 5.77
N LYS A 181 11.91 14.60 5.22
CA LYS A 181 12.52 15.75 5.90
C LYS A 181 11.84 15.95 7.26
N ILE A 182 12.62 16.24 8.30
CA ILE A 182 12.10 16.57 9.64
C ILE A 182 11.05 17.69 9.57
N THR A 183 11.30 18.73 8.77
CA THR A 183 10.34 19.84 8.58
C THR A 183 9.01 19.37 8.01
N TRP A 184 9.02 18.41 7.08
CA TRP A 184 7.80 17.81 6.53
C TRP A 184 7.07 16.97 7.59
N MET A 185 7.79 16.21 8.42
CA MET A 185 7.17 15.45 9.51
C MET A 185 6.48 16.38 10.53
N LYS A 186 7.11 17.52 10.85
CA LYS A 186 6.54 18.52 11.78
C LYS A 186 5.30 19.19 11.20
N ASN A 187 5.35 19.60 9.93
CA ASN A 187 4.31 20.45 9.35
C ASN A 187 3.15 19.66 8.74
N GLU A 188 3.44 18.55 8.07
CA GLU A 188 2.45 17.78 7.33
C GLU A 188 1.94 16.58 8.12
N LEU A 189 2.85 15.74 8.63
CA LEU A 189 2.47 14.51 9.34
C LEU A 189 1.74 14.81 10.66
N LEU A 190 2.31 15.64 11.53
CA LEU A 190 1.65 15.99 12.79
C LEU A 190 0.28 16.66 12.57
N SER A 191 0.21 17.62 11.64
CA SER A 191 -1.04 18.31 11.31
C SER A 191 -2.13 17.34 10.83
N LYS A 192 -1.76 16.39 9.96
CA LYS A 192 -2.70 15.38 9.45
C LYS A 192 -3.10 14.36 10.49
N LEU A 193 -2.18 13.91 11.33
CA LEU A 193 -2.51 13.04 12.45
C LEU A 193 -3.48 13.70 13.41
N ALA A 194 -3.23 14.96 13.81
CA ALA A 194 -4.15 15.71 14.67
C ALA A 194 -5.54 15.84 14.05
N LYS A 195 -5.61 16.19 12.75
CA LYS A 195 -6.88 16.26 12.02
C LYS A 195 -7.60 14.91 11.98
N TRP A 196 -6.92 13.82 11.61
CA TRP A 196 -7.54 12.51 11.52
C TRP A 196 -7.92 11.92 12.88
N SER A 197 -7.28 12.37 13.95
CA SER A 197 -7.53 11.85 15.30
C SER A 197 -8.87 12.32 15.89
N THR A 198 -9.45 13.39 15.37
CA THR A 198 -10.74 13.94 15.83
C THR A 198 -11.86 13.83 14.80
N GLU A 199 -11.55 13.42 13.57
CA GLU A 199 -12.54 13.17 12.54
C GLU A 199 -13.30 11.87 12.86
N ASP A 200 -14.61 11.96 13.12
CA ASP A 200 -15.48 10.78 13.22
C ASP A 200 -15.67 10.16 11.84
N LYS A 201 -14.72 9.32 11.46
CA LYS A 201 -14.80 8.50 10.25
C LYS A 201 -15.22 7.10 10.63
N LYS A 202 -16.53 6.92 10.86
CA LYS A 202 -17.16 5.66 10.46
C LYS A 202 -16.93 5.52 8.96
N SER A 203 -15.87 4.81 8.57
CA SER A 203 -15.61 4.51 7.17
C SER A 203 -16.77 3.67 6.65
N GLU A 204 -17.77 4.30 6.01
CA GLU A 204 -18.87 3.59 5.36
C GLU A 204 -18.38 2.69 4.23
N PHE A 205 -17.19 2.99 3.69
CA PHE A 205 -16.48 2.12 2.76
C PHE A 205 -15.79 0.99 3.53
N LYS A 206 -16.25 -0.24 3.26
CA LYS A 206 -15.52 -1.46 3.64
C LYS A 206 -14.10 -1.41 3.07
N SER A 207 -13.16 -2.03 3.78
CA SER A 207 -11.80 -2.24 3.27
C SER A 207 -11.87 -2.75 1.83
N THR A 208 -11.03 -2.18 0.95
CA THR A 208 -10.85 -2.73 -0.40
C THR A 208 -10.54 -4.22 -0.29
N LEU A 209 -11.00 -5.01 -1.27
CA LEU A 209 -10.77 -6.46 -1.27
C LEU A 209 -9.27 -6.80 -1.27
N SER A 210 -8.41 -5.85 -1.69
CA SER A 210 -6.95 -5.93 -1.61
C SER A 210 -6.43 -7.28 -2.12
N LEU A 211 -6.95 -7.73 -3.26
CA LEU A 211 -6.75 -9.09 -3.77
C LEU A 211 -5.32 -9.36 -4.24
N ILE A 212 -4.51 -8.32 -4.43
CA ILE A 212 -3.14 -8.44 -4.94
C ILE A 212 -2.14 -7.69 -4.07
N ALA A 213 -0.89 -8.17 -4.07
CA ALA A 213 0.20 -7.57 -3.33
C ALA A 213 0.67 -6.23 -3.95
N VAL A 214 0.80 -5.20 -3.11
CA VAL A 214 1.14 -3.82 -3.54
C VAL A 214 2.53 -3.74 -4.18
N ASP A 215 3.48 -4.53 -3.69
CA ASP A 215 4.85 -4.59 -4.20
C ASP A 215 4.89 -5.22 -5.60
N LYS A 216 4.22 -6.35 -5.82
CA LYS A 216 4.09 -6.99 -7.13
C LYS A 216 3.42 -6.04 -8.13
N TYR A 217 2.30 -5.42 -7.72
CA TYR A 217 1.60 -4.43 -8.54
C TYR A 217 2.50 -3.26 -8.92
N SER A 218 3.20 -2.70 -7.94
CA SER A 218 4.08 -1.55 -8.17
C SER A 218 5.19 -1.88 -9.18
N GLN A 219 5.79 -3.06 -9.07
CA GLN A 219 6.85 -3.51 -9.97
C GLN A 219 6.33 -3.70 -11.40
N LEU A 220 5.30 -4.53 -11.56
CA LEU A 220 4.75 -4.83 -12.89
C LEU A 220 4.17 -3.57 -13.55
N TYR A 221 3.49 -2.70 -12.78
CA TYR A 221 2.96 -1.44 -13.30
C TYR A 221 4.07 -0.56 -13.88
N GLN A 222 5.23 -0.44 -13.22
CA GLN A 222 6.34 0.34 -13.78
C GLN A 222 6.90 -0.29 -15.06
N CYS A 223 7.04 -1.62 -15.11
CA CYS A 223 7.48 -2.33 -16.31
C CYS A 223 6.54 -2.10 -17.48
N LEU A 224 5.23 -2.27 -17.28
CA LEU A 224 4.23 -2.05 -18.33
C LEU A 224 4.13 -0.56 -18.69
N LYS A 225 4.19 0.35 -17.71
CA LYS A 225 4.17 1.79 -17.96
C LYS A 225 5.33 2.23 -18.85
N GLU A 226 6.52 1.68 -18.66
CA GLU A 226 7.66 1.93 -19.56
C GLU A 226 7.42 1.31 -20.94
N LYS A 227 7.01 0.04 -20.99
CA LYS A 227 6.75 -0.71 -22.25
C LYS A 227 5.74 -0.01 -23.15
N TYR A 228 4.67 0.56 -22.58
CA TYR A 228 3.59 1.22 -23.31
C TYR A 228 3.68 2.74 -23.30
N ARG A 229 4.79 3.33 -22.81
CA ARG A 229 4.98 4.79 -22.76
C ARG A 229 4.80 5.45 -24.12
N ASP A 230 5.32 4.84 -25.18
CA ASP A 230 5.28 5.45 -26.51
C ASP A 230 3.85 5.58 -27.05
N MET A 231 2.89 4.80 -26.54
CA MET A 231 1.48 4.93 -26.88
C MET A 231 0.93 6.32 -26.53
N VAL A 232 1.47 6.96 -25.49
CA VAL A 232 1.10 8.34 -25.11
C VAL A 232 1.48 9.34 -26.20
N LYS A 233 2.60 9.11 -26.91
CA LYS A 233 3.12 10.03 -27.92
C LYS A 233 2.36 9.95 -29.24
N VAL A 234 1.81 8.77 -29.56
CA VAL A 234 1.16 8.48 -30.84
C VAL A 234 -0.36 8.36 -30.72
N TRP A 235 -0.94 8.83 -29.61
CA TRP A 235 -2.37 8.72 -29.32
C TRP A 235 -3.22 9.53 -30.31
N PRO A 236 -4.06 8.88 -31.14
CA PRO A 236 -4.83 9.56 -32.19
C PRO A 236 -6.21 10.05 -31.72
N GLU A 237 -6.60 9.74 -30.48
CA GLU A 237 -7.91 10.10 -29.92
C GLU A 237 -7.88 11.50 -29.29
N VAL A 238 -9.07 12.09 -29.12
CA VAL A 238 -9.24 13.44 -28.54
C VAL A 238 -9.12 13.47 -27.01
N THR A 239 -8.94 12.31 -26.39
CA THR A 239 -8.81 12.15 -24.94
C THR A 239 -7.37 12.40 -24.47
N ASP A 240 -7.20 12.67 -23.17
CA ASP A 240 -5.89 12.85 -22.57
C ASP A 240 -5.09 11.53 -22.59
N PRO A 241 -4.01 11.42 -23.38
CA PRO A 241 -3.27 10.19 -23.52
C PRO A 241 -2.59 9.75 -22.21
N GLU A 242 -2.12 10.68 -21.38
CA GLU A 242 -1.48 10.32 -20.12
C GLU A 242 -2.47 9.70 -19.15
N LYS A 243 -3.70 10.23 -19.12
CA LYS A 243 -4.75 9.66 -18.27
C LYS A 243 -5.16 8.27 -18.75
N PHE A 244 -5.57 8.16 -20.01
CA PHE A 244 -6.21 6.93 -20.51
C PHE A 244 -5.22 5.78 -20.69
N VAL A 245 -4.02 6.05 -21.22
CA VAL A 245 -3.00 4.99 -21.39
C VAL A 245 -2.60 4.40 -20.04
N TYR A 246 -2.34 5.24 -19.04
CA TYR A 246 -1.89 4.75 -17.74
C TYR A 246 -3.03 4.16 -16.88
N GLU A 247 -4.29 4.51 -17.16
CA GLU A 247 -5.46 3.84 -16.60
C GLU A 247 -5.57 2.40 -17.11
N ASP A 248 -5.50 2.18 -18.42
CA ASP A 248 -5.54 0.82 -18.99
C ASP A 248 -4.32 -0.02 -18.59
N VAL A 249 -3.13 0.60 -18.50
CA VAL A 249 -1.93 -0.08 -17.95
C VAL A 249 -2.14 -0.47 -16.49
N ALA A 250 -2.79 0.36 -15.68
CA ALA A 250 -3.09 0.04 -14.29
C ALA A 250 -4.06 -1.15 -14.18
N ILE A 251 -5.13 -1.15 -14.97
CA ILE A 251 -6.11 -2.24 -15.02
C ILE A 251 -5.44 -3.55 -15.48
N ALA A 252 -4.69 -3.50 -16.58
CA ALA A 252 -3.96 -4.66 -17.09
C ALA A 252 -2.99 -5.23 -16.04
N THR A 253 -2.23 -4.37 -15.36
CA THR A 253 -1.34 -4.79 -14.27
C THR A 253 -2.09 -5.58 -13.21
N TYR A 254 -3.25 -5.07 -12.78
CA TYR A 254 -4.06 -5.70 -11.74
C TYR A 254 -4.53 -7.10 -12.19
N LEU A 255 -5.08 -7.21 -13.39
CA LEU A 255 -5.58 -8.46 -13.94
C LEU A 255 -4.47 -9.50 -14.12
N LEU A 256 -3.31 -9.11 -14.66
CA LEU A 256 -2.20 -10.03 -14.89
C LEU A 256 -1.70 -10.67 -13.59
N ILE A 257 -1.59 -9.89 -12.52
CA ILE A 257 -1.18 -10.42 -11.20
C ILE A 257 -2.26 -11.32 -10.63
N LEU A 258 -3.52 -10.88 -10.66
CA LEU A 258 -4.64 -11.66 -10.15
C LEU A 258 -4.73 -13.02 -10.86
N TRP A 259 -4.62 -13.02 -12.19
CA TRP A 259 -4.67 -14.20 -13.03
C TRP A 259 -3.47 -15.12 -12.82
N GLU A 260 -2.26 -14.58 -12.66
CA GLU A 260 -1.07 -15.37 -12.35
C GLU A 260 -1.20 -16.08 -10.99
N GLU A 261 -1.71 -15.39 -9.97
CA GLU A 261 -1.94 -15.96 -8.65
C GLU A 261 -3.03 -17.03 -8.68
N GLU A 262 -4.14 -16.76 -9.39
CA GLU A 262 -5.20 -17.74 -9.60
C GLU A 262 -4.67 -19.01 -10.31
N ARG A 263 -3.89 -18.85 -11.39
CA ARG A 263 -3.28 -20.01 -12.09
C ARG A 263 -2.39 -20.80 -11.15
N SER A 264 -1.57 -20.11 -10.35
CA SER A 264 -0.64 -20.76 -9.42
C SER A 264 -1.40 -21.55 -8.36
N GLN A 265 -2.48 -21.00 -7.80
CA GLN A 265 -3.31 -21.66 -6.79
C GLN A 265 -4.05 -22.88 -7.35
N LYS A 266 -4.63 -22.74 -8.55
CA LYS A 266 -5.38 -23.82 -9.22
C LYS A 266 -4.49 -24.78 -10.00
N GLN A 267 -3.17 -24.57 -10.02
CA GLN A 267 -2.18 -25.34 -10.80
C GLN A 267 -2.50 -25.40 -12.30
N LEU A 268 -3.03 -24.31 -12.85
CA LEU A 268 -3.35 -24.17 -14.27
C LEU A 268 -2.10 -23.77 -15.06
N ARG A 269 -1.96 -24.35 -16.26
CA ARG A 269 -0.86 -24.03 -17.19
C ARG A 269 -1.23 -22.96 -18.21
N GLU A 270 -2.46 -23.04 -18.71
CA GLU A 270 -2.97 -22.13 -19.73
C GLU A 270 -3.25 -20.75 -19.16
N LYS A 271 -3.04 -19.71 -19.98
CA LYS A 271 -3.37 -18.34 -19.61
C LYS A 271 -4.88 -18.11 -19.73
N GLN A 272 -5.42 -17.35 -18.78
CA GLN A 272 -6.84 -16.97 -18.75
C GLN A 272 -7.24 -16.30 -20.05
N SER A 273 -8.35 -16.76 -20.61
CA SER A 273 -9.01 -16.11 -21.73
C SER A 273 -9.95 -15.00 -21.25
N PHE A 274 -10.19 -14.00 -22.09
CA PHE A 274 -11.07 -12.89 -21.73
C PHE A 274 -11.88 -12.32 -22.90
N VAL A 275 -13.00 -11.69 -22.55
CA VAL A 275 -13.76 -10.80 -23.43
C VAL A 275 -13.96 -9.47 -22.73
N ASP A 276 -13.65 -8.37 -23.44
CA ASP A 276 -13.85 -7.01 -22.94
C ASP A 276 -15.07 -6.36 -23.61
N LEU A 277 -16.12 -6.14 -22.83
CA LEU A 277 -17.43 -5.67 -23.28
C LEU A 277 -17.55 -4.16 -23.08
N GLY A 278 -17.68 -3.43 -24.19
CA GLY A 278 -17.54 -1.97 -24.21
C GLY A 278 -16.06 -1.57 -24.10
N CYS A 279 -15.19 -2.20 -24.89
CA CYS A 279 -13.73 -2.02 -24.79
C CYS A 279 -13.23 -0.63 -25.23
N GLY A 280 -14.10 0.19 -25.85
CA GLY A 280 -13.83 1.57 -26.25
C GLY A 280 -12.60 1.70 -27.15
N ASN A 281 -11.53 2.25 -26.58
CA ASN A 281 -10.29 2.47 -27.32
C ASN A 281 -9.53 1.16 -27.62
N GLY A 282 -9.81 0.06 -26.90
CA GLY A 282 -9.22 -1.26 -27.15
C GLY A 282 -7.78 -1.45 -26.62
N LEU A 283 -7.20 -0.47 -25.93
CA LEU A 283 -5.84 -0.55 -25.40
C LEU A 283 -5.69 -1.63 -24.33
N LEU A 284 -6.68 -1.80 -23.44
CA LEU A 284 -6.66 -2.87 -22.45
C LEU A 284 -6.54 -4.25 -23.12
N VAL A 285 -7.37 -4.49 -24.14
CA VAL A 285 -7.32 -5.72 -24.97
C VAL A 285 -5.94 -5.86 -25.61
N HIS A 286 -5.42 -4.79 -26.23
CA HIS A 286 -4.08 -4.77 -26.84
C HIS A 286 -2.98 -5.17 -25.85
N ILE A 287 -3.01 -4.62 -24.63
CA ILE A 287 -2.03 -4.93 -23.59
C ILE A 287 -2.15 -6.40 -23.20
N LEU A 288 -3.34 -6.87 -22.81
CA LEU A 288 -3.54 -8.25 -22.34
C LEU A 288 -3.18 -9.29 -23.40
N SER A 289 -3.58 -9.07 -24.66
CA SER A 289 -3.22 -9.93 -25.79
C SER A 289 -1.71 -10.00 -26.02
N ASN A 290 -1.02 -8.85 -25.94
CA ASN A 290 0.45 -8.81 -26.08
C ASN A 290 1.19 -9.41 -24.89
N GLU A 291 0.56 -9.46 -23.71
CA GLU A 291 1.05 -10.23 -22.56
C GLU A 291 0.68 -11.73 -22.68
N GLY A 292 0.09 -12.15 -23.80
CA GLY A 292 -0.15 -13.55 -24.16
C GLY A 292 -1.49 -14.12 -23.69
N HIS A 293 -2.40 -13.29 -23.18
CA HIS A 293 -3.75 -13.74 -22.81
C HIS A 293 -4.66 -13.77 -24.06
N PRO A 294 -5.27 -14.91 -24.39
CA PRO A 294 -6.17 -14.98 -25.54
C PRO A 294 -7.46 -14.21 -25.23
N GLY A 295 -7.88 -13.33 -26.12
CA GLY A 295 -9.10 -12.58 -25.89
C GLY A 295 -9.44 -11.61 -27.01
N ARG A 296 -10.57 -10.94 -26.83
CA ARG A 296 -11.07 -9.94 -27.78
C ARG A 296 -11.84 -8.83 -27.06
N GLY A 297 -11.92 -7.67 -27.71
CA GLY A 297 -12.78 -6.58 -27.29
C GLY A 297 -13.94 -6.39 -28.24
N ILE A 298 -15.11 -6.06 -27.68
CA ILE A 298 -16.31 -5.74 -28.44
C ILE A 298 -16.77 -4.35 -28.02
N ASP A 299 -16.95 -3.46 -28.99
CA ASP A 299 -17.52 -2.14 -28.77
C ASP A 299 -18.54 -1.80 -29.85
N VAL A 300 -19.55 -1.00 -29.50
CA VAL A 300 -20.57 -0.54 -30.45
C VAL A 300 -19.99 0.36 -31.54
N ARG A 301 -18.82 0.96 -31.30
CA ARG A 301 -18.20 1.90 -32.23
C ARG A 301 -16.68 1.73 -32.31
N ARG A 302 -16.19 1.48 -33.53
CA ARG A 302 -14.75 1.46 -33.82
C ARG A 302 -14.10 2.82 -33.56
N ARG A 303 -12.91 2.79 -32.93
CA ARG A 303 -12.07 3.98 -32.69
C ARG A 303 -10.89 4.03 -33.66
N LYS A 304 -10.30 5.22 -33.87
CA LYS A 304 -9.21 5.41 -34.84
C LYS A 304 -7.95 4.67 -34.42
N ILE A 305 -7.71 4.60 -33.10
CA ILE A 305 -6.55 3.89 -32.56
C ILE A 305 -6.54 2.38 -32.88
N TRP A 306 -7.69 1.78 -33.21
CA TRP A 306 -7.74 0.35 -33.57
C TRP A 306 -6.89 0.02 -34.79
N ASP A 307 -6.70 0.98 -35.71
CA ASP A 307 -5.88 0.80 -36.92
C ASP A 307 -4.38 0.72 -36.60
N MET A 308 -3.96 1.10 -35.39
CA MET A 308 -2.57 1.07 -34.95
C MET A 308 -2.16 -0.25 -34.29
N TYR A 309 -3.13 -1.08 -33.91
CA TYR A 309 -2.85 -2.33 -33.21
C TYR A 309 -2.46 -3.45 -34.18
N GLY A 310 -1.58 -4.33 -33.70
CA GLY A 310 -1.13 -5.48 -34.47
C GLY A 310 -2.16 -6.62 -34.53
N PRO A 311 -1.89 -7.68 -35.31
CA PRO A 311 -2.82 -8.79 -35.53
C PRO A 311 -3.15 -9.60 -34.26
N GLN A 312 -2.37 -9.44 -33.18
CA GLN A 312 -2.65 -10.07 -31.89
C GLN A 312 -3.84 -9.45 -31.17
N THR A 313 -4.25 -8.24 -31.55
CA THR A 313 -5.33 -7.50 -30.90
C THR A 313 -6.62 -7.68 -31.70
N ILE A 314 -7.52 -8.50 -31.16
CA ILE A 314 -8.79 -8.83 -31.80
C ILE A 314 -9.84 -7.85 -31.27
N LEU A 315 -10.38 -7.00 -32.14
CA LEU A 315 -11.40 -6.00 -31.81
C LEU A 315 -12.55 -6.08 -32.81
N GLU A 316 -13.78 -6.10 -32.29
CA GLU A 316 -15.00 -6.28 -33.06
C GLU A 316 -15.93 -5.07 -32.85
N GLU A 317 -16.38 -4.47 -33.96
CA GLU A 317 -17.41 -3.43 -33.92
C GLU A 317 -18.79 -4.09 -33.99
N SER A 318 -19.47 -4.19 -32.84
CA SER A 318 -20.76 -4.85 -32.71
C SER A 318 -21.52 -4.35 -31.49
N ALA A 319 -22.85 -4.25 -31.60
CA ALA A 319 -23.70 -3.95 -30.45
C ALA A 319 -23.82 -5.21 -29.58
N ILE A 320 -23.60 -5.07 -28.27
CA ILE A 320 -23.79 -6.17 -27.32
C ILE A 320 -25.25 -6.18 -26.89
N LEU A 321 -25.92 -7.30 -27.12
CA LEU A 321 -27.32 -7.49 -26.74
C LEU A 321 -27.40 -8.42 -25.53
N PRO A 322 -28.30 -8.16 -24.56
CA PRO A 322 -28.51 -9.03 -23.42
C PRO A 322 -29.38 -10.24 -23.81
N ASN A 323 -28.87 -11.07 -24.72
CA ASN A 323 -29.52 -12.29 -25.19
C ASN A 323 -28.51 -13.47 -25.20
N ASP A 324 -28.95 -14.64 -25.65
CA ASP A 324 -28.15 -15.87 -25.59
C ASP A 324 -26.95 -15.88 -26.59
N ASP A 325 -26.87 -14.92 -27.51
CA ASP A 325 -25.77 -14.81 -28.48
C ASP A 325 -24.47 -14.28 -27.83
N TYR A 326 -24.58 -13.66 -26.64
CA TYR A 326 -23.47 -12.98 -25.95
C TYR A 326 -23.13 -13.62 -24.59
N LEU A 327 -23.18 -14.95 -24.47
CA LEU A 327 -22.92 -15.68 -23.21
C LEU A 327 -21.46 -16.13 -22.98
N PHE A 328 -20.60 -16.09 -24.00
CA PHE A 328 -19.16 -16.38 -23.90
C PHE A 328 -18.75 -17.59 -23.02
N PRO A 329 -19.36 -18.79 -23.18
CA PRO A 329 -19.14 -19.94 -22.28
C PRO A 329 -17.71 -20.49 -22.29
N ASP A 330 -16.95 -20.24 -23.36
CA ASP A 330 -15.55 -20.69 -23.51
C ASP A 330 -14.53 -19.65 -23.01
N THR A 331 -14.98 -18.62 -22.29
CA THR A 331 -14.14 -17.51 -21.80
C THR A 331 -14.03 -17.53 -20.28
N ASP A 332 -12.82 -17.39 -19.75
CA ASP A 332 -12.61 -17.41 -18.29
C ASP A 332 -13.07 -16.11 -17.61
N TRP A 333 -12.91 -14.96 -18.28
CA TRP A 333 -13.19 -13.64 -17.72
C TRP A 333 -14.00 -12.74 -18.64
N ILE A 334 -15.01 -12.09 -18.07
CA ILE A 334 -15.71 -10.95 -18.68
C ILE A 334 -15.21 -9.67 -18.03
N ILE A 335 -14.74 -8.75 -18.86
CA ILE A 335 -14.27 -7.42 -18.47
C ILE A 335 -15.28 -6.40 -18.98
N GLY A 336 -15.52 -5.36 -18.20
CA GLY A 336 -16.26 -4.18 -18.65
C GLY A 336 -15.78 -2.95 -17.88
N ASN A 337 -14.59 -2.46 -18.23
CA ASN A 337 -13.98 -1.28 -17.61
C ASN A 337 -14.56 0.03 -18.15
N HIS A 338 -15.09 0.02 -19.37
CA HIS A 338 -15.79 1.13 -20.01
C HIS A 338 -17.20 0.72 -20.47
N SER A 339 -17.85 -0.13 -19.68
CA SER A 339 -19.12 -0.76 -20.06
C SER A 339 -20.31 0.19 -20.10
N ASP A 340 -20.24 1.43 -19.59
CA ASP A 340 -21.33 2.42 -19.54
C ASP A 340 -22.71 1.77 -19.30
N GLU A 341 -23.58 1.73 -20.31
CA GLU A 341 -24.94 1.17 -20.27
C GLU A 341 -25.00 -0.37 -20.10
N LEU A 342 -23.90 -1.09 -20.35
CA LEU A 342 -23.75 -2.53 -20.15
C LEU A 342 -23.42 -2.93 -18.71
N THR A 343 -23.03 -1.98 -17.86
CA THR A 343 -22.69 -2.24 -16.45
C THR A 343 -23.70 -3.13 -15.70
N PRO A 344 -25.04 -2.91 -15.78
CA PRO A 344 -26.01 -3.80 -15.12
C PRO A 344 -26.12 -5.19 -15.75
N TRP A 345 -25.68 -5.36 -17.00
CA TRP A 345 -25.75 -6.61 -17.75
C TRP A 345 -24.55 -7.53 -17.53
N LEU A 346 -23.37 -6.99 -17.22
CA LEU A 346 -22.15 -7.79 -17.00
C LEU A 346 -22.37 -8.94 -16.00
N PRO A 347 -22.99 -8.73 -14.81
CA PRO A 347 -23.21 -9.84 -13.87
C PRO A 347 -24.21 -10.86 -14.39
N VAL A 348 -25.20 -10.43 -15.19
CA VAL A 348 -26.20 -11.34 -15.78
C VAL A 348 -25.53 -12.23 -16.83
N ILE A 349 -24.72 -11.64 -17.71
CA ILE A 349 -23.97 -12.36 -18.73
C ILE A 349 -23.00 -13.34 -18.07
N ALA A 350 -22.23 -12.89 -17.07
CA ALA A 350 -21.26 -13.74 -16.37
C ALA A 350 -21.86 -14.87 -15.52
N SER A 351 -23.17 -14.82 -15.22
CA SER A 351 -23.86 -15.83 -14.41
C SER A 351 -24.45 -16.99 -15.21
N ARG A 352 -24.45 -16.89 -16.53
CA ARG A 352 -25.02 -17.85 -17.47
C ARG A 352 -23.90 -18.59 -18.17
#